data_AF-A0AAV7CGT7-F1
#
_entry.id   AF-A0AAV7CGT7-F1
#
_cell.length_a   1.000
_cell.length_b   1.000
_cell.length_c   1.000
_cell.angle_alpha   90.00
_cell.angle_beta   90.00
_cell.angle_gamma   90.00
#
_symmetry.space_group_name_H-M   'P 1'
#
loop_
_entity.id
_entity.type
_entity.pdbx_description
1 polymer ?
#
loop_
_entity_poly.entity_id
_entity_poly.type
_entity_poly.pdbx_seq_one_letter_code
_entity_poly.pdbx_strand_id
1 'polypeptide(L)'
;MLNQNHVQTLQLRGIMLYHHGSLQEALTNFKRCLQLEPYNEVCQYMKGLSHVSMGHFYEGIKAQTKVMLNDPMPGQKASQEYLNVKYLREYSRYLHSHLDTPVTEYNIDADLPGNFKDHWAKNLPFLIEDYEEQPGLQPHIKDVLPQNFESYKPEIQELICAADRLGTLMQYETSGFLPNMRIHRAMGLAALEVMQAVQKTWMNSKVRINGKTRLLQWRDMFDIAVKWRRIADPDQPVLWLDQMPTQSLIRGFNNHINLIRGQVINMRYLEYFEKILSFIKDRIINYHSANNPRGLSEVKEALEKVHKVEDLLPIMKLNSKTRDGFTVNTKVPSLKDPGKEYDGFTITITGDKIGNILFSVETQTTEERTQLYHAEIEALYKDLTAKGKVLVLSTELGEADVVCELILSLVYYFYNLMPLSRGSSVVAYSVIMGALMASGKEISGKIPKGKLVDFEAMTAPRAEAFSKTSKSWMTLRSLPASYKSLPSVSESFPTLRAMIEVLNTDSSLRCDKKL
;
A
#
# COMPACT_ATOMS: atom_id res chain seq x y z
N MET A 1 -33.37 -2.38 24.23
CA MET A 1 -33.28 -3.09 22.94
C MET A 1 -32.52 -2.20 21.97
N LEU A 2 -31.48 -2.73 21.31
CA LEU A 2 -30.75 -2.00 20.27
C LEU A 2 -31.63 -1.90 19.01
N ASN A 3 -31.76 -0.70 18.42
CA ASN A 3 -32.57 -0.47 17.22
C ASN A 3 -31.87 -1.08 15.99
N GLN A 4 -32.45 -2.16 15.44
CA GLN A 4 -31.92 -2.84 14.24
C GLN A 4 -32.06 -2.02 12.95
N ASN A 5 -32.85 -0.93 12.97
CA ASN A 5 -33.08 -0.03 11.84
C ASN A 5 -32.40 1.33 12.04
N HIS A 6 -31.36 1.41 12.86
CA HIS A 6 -30.56 2.63 12.99
C HIS A 6 -29.61 2.78 11.79
N VAL A 7 -29.82 3.81 10.96
CA VAL A 7 -29.16 3.97 9.65
C VAL A 7 -27.64 4.09 9.79
N GLN A 8 -27.14 4.91 10.71
CA GLN A 8 -25.71 5.11 10.91
C GLN A 8 -25.02 3.82 11.39
N THR A 9 -25.71 2.99 12.16
CA THR A 9 -25.17 1.68 12.58
C THR A 9 -25.05 0.73 11.39
N LEU A 10 -26.06 0.69 10.50
CA LEU A 10 -26.02 -0.11 9.28
C LEU A 10 -24.89 0.37 8.34
N GLN A 11 -24.73 1.69 8.21
CA GLN A 11 -23.65 2.30 7.43
C GLN A 11 -22.27 1.89 7.97
N LEU A 12 -22.01 2.12 9.27
CA LEU A 12 -20.71 1.80 9.89
C LEU A 12 -20.42 0.30 9.85
N ARG A 13 -21.42 -0.55 10.14
CA ARG A 13 -21.27 -2.00 10.04
C ARG A 13 -20.99 -2.45 8.60
N GLY A 14 -21.68 -1.88 7.62
CA GLY A 14 -21.44 -2.16 6.20
C GLY A 14 -20.03 -1.76 5.77
N ILE A 15 -19.55 -0.58 6.16
CA ILE A 15 -18.18 -0.10 5.89
C ILE A 15 -17.14 -1.02 6.53
N MET A 16 -17.35 -1.42 7.78
CA MET A 16 -16.48 -2.37 8.47
C MET A 16 -16.43 -3.72 7.73
N LEU A 17 -17.59 -4.27 7.33
CA LEU A 17 -17.67 -5.53 6.58
C LEU A 17 -16.99 -5.42 5.21
N TYR A 18 -17.13 -4.29 4.52
CA TYR A 18 -16.42 -4.02 3.26
C TYR A 18 -14.90 -4.06 3.47
N HIS A 19 -14.40 -3.31 4.46
CA HIS A 19 -12.97 -3.29 4.79
C HIS A 19 -12.47 -4.57 5.43
N HIS A 20 -13.36 -5.46 5.89
CA HIS A 20 -13.03 -6.82 6.31
C HIS A 20 -12.91 -7.81 5.12
N GLY A 21 -13.45 -7.44 3.96
CA GLY A 21 -13.51 -8.29 2.76
C GLY A 21 -14.85 -9.03 2.59
N SER A 22 -15.79 -8.90 3.53
CA SER A 22 -17.13 -9.52 3.50
C SER A 22 -18.12 -8.71 2.65
N LEU A 23 -17.85 -8.61 1.34
CA LEU A 23 -18.57 -7.74 0.42
C LEU A 23 -20.08 -8.00 0.35
N GLN A 24 -20.50 -9.27 0.34
CA GLN A 24 -21.91 -9.64 0.25
C GLN A 24 -22.71 -9.24 1.52
N GLU A 25 -22.10 -9.38 2.70
CA GLU A 25 -22.70 -8.92 3.96
C GLU A 25 -22.73 -7.39 4.04
N ALA A 26 -21.68 -6.72 3.56
CA ALA A 26 -21.64 -5.26 3.45
C ALA A 26 -22.79 -4.75 2.58
N LEU A 27 -23.00 -5.36 1.41
CA LEU A 27 -24.11 -5.08 0.51
C LEU A 27 -25.48 -5.25 1.14
N THR A 28 -25.65 -6.27 1.98
CA THR A 28 -26.91 -6.49 2.70
C THR A 28 -27.21 -5.32 3.64
N ASN A 29 -26.19 -4.81 4.35
CA ASN A 29 -26.32 -3.63 5.21
C ASN A 29 -26.60 -2.36 4.41
N PHE A 30 -25.90 -2.12 3.30
CA PHE A 30 -26.15 -0.94 2.46
C PHE A 30 -27.52 -0.96 1.78
N LYS A 31 -27.99 -2.13 1.33
CA LYS A 31 -29.37 -2.29 0.83
C LYS A 31 -30.38 -1.97 1.92
N ARG A 32 -30.16 -2.43 3.16
CA ARG A 32 -31.04 -2.12 4.30
C ARG A 32 -31.01 -0.63 4.65
N CYS A 33 -29.84 -0.01 4.64
CA CYS A 33 -29.67 1.44 4.81
C CYS A 33 -30.50 2.22 3.79
N LEU A 34 -30.40 1.87 2.51
CA LEU A 34 -31.14 2.53 1.42
C LEU A 34 -32.65 2.25 1.42
N GLN A 35 -33.12 1.18 2.08
CA GLN A 35 -34.55 0.97 2.31
C GLN A 35 -35.12 1.97 3.33
N LEU A 36 -34.29 2.42 4.27
CA LEU A 36 -34.69 3.37 5.32
C LEU A 36 -34.47 4.82 4.87
N GLU A 37 -33.35 5.09 4.19
CA GLU A 37 -33.00 6.39 3.61
C GLU A 37 -32.61 6.23 2.13
N PRO A 38 -33.57 6.35 1.20
CA PRO A 38 -33.33 6.12 -0.23
C PRO A 38 -32.28 7.03 -0.88
N TYR A 39 -32.02 8.19 -0.28
CA TYR A 39 -31.07 9.20 -0.77
C TYR A 39 -29.77 9.24 0.05
N ASN A 40 -29.53 8.24 0.91
CA ASN A 40 -28.29 8.19 1.70
C ASN A 40 -27.08 7.96 0.79
N GLU A 41 -26.30 9.02 0.60
CA GLU A 41 -25.21 9.04 -0.37
C GLU A 41 -24.10 8.03 -0.03
N VAL A 42 -23.74 7.90 1.25
CA VAL A 42 -22.68 6.98 1.68
C VAL A 42 -23.07 5.53 1.41
N CYS A 43 -24.29 5.14 1.76
CA CYS A 43 -24.77 3.79 1.48
C CYS A 43 -24.91 3.52 -0.02
N GLN A 44 -25.27 4.54 -0.81
CA GLN A 44 -25.38 4.45 -2.26
C GLN A 44 -24.00 4.29 -2.93
N TYR A 45 -23.01 5.06 -2.49
CA TYR A 45 -21.60 4.96 -2.89
C TYR A 45 -21.03 3.59 -2.56
N MET A 46 -21.12 3.18 -1.29
CA MET A 46 -20.55 1.92 -0.82
C MET A 46 -21.24 0.70 -1.43
N LYS A 47 -22.54 0.79 -1.75
CA LYS A 47 -23.24 -0.23 -2.56
C LYS A 47 -22.60 -0.36 -3.94
N GLY A 48 -22.36 0.76 -4.64
CA GLY A 48 -21.72 0.76 -5.95
C GLY A 48 -20.31 0.18 -5.90
N LEU A 49 -19.51 0.62 -4.93
CA LEU A 49 -18.16 0.11 -4.70
C LEU A 49 -18.16 -1.40 -4.41
N SER A 50 -19.05 -1.89 -3.55
CA SER A 50 -19.15 -3.32 -3.24
C SER A 50 -19.51 -4.15 -4.47
N HIS A 51 -20.40 -3.65 -5.34
CA HIS A 51 -20.72 -4.31 -6.60
C HIS A 51 -19.50 -4.40 -7.53
N VAL A 52 -18.75 -3.31 -7.70
CA VAL A 52 -17.53 -3.27 -8.54
C VAL A 52 -16.45 -4.21 -8.00
N SER A 53 -16.24 -4.23 -6.68
CA SER A 53 -15.28 -5.16 -6.04
C SER A 53 -15.62 -6.64 -6.26
N MET A 54 -16.90 -6.95 -6.50
CA MET A 54 -17.38 -8.28 -6.88
C MET A 54 -17.41 -8.51 -8.41
N GLY A 55 -17.10 -7.51 -9.22
CA GLY A 55 -17.18 -7.58 -10.68
C GLY A 55 -18.60 -7.48 -11.25
N HIS A 56 -19.56 -6.99 -10.47
CA HIS A 56 -20.92 -6.67 -10.89
C HIS A 56 -20.99 -5.23 -11.41
N PHE A 57 -20.37 -4.95 -12.56
CA PHE A 57 -20.17 -3.59 -13.06
C PHE A 57 -21.48 -2.89 -13.41
N TYR A 58 -22.48 -3.62 -13.93
CA TYR A 58 -23.77 -3.01 -14.27
C TYR A 58 -24.48 -2.41 -13.04
N GLU A 59 -24.62 -3.20 -11.98
CA GLU A 59 -25.23 -2.72 -10.74
C GLU A 59 -24.34 -1.69 -10.01
N GLY A 60 -23.02 -1.80 -10.18
CA GLY A 60 -22.03 -0.83 -9.70
C GLY A 60 -22.23 0.56 -10.32
N ILE A 61 -22.17 0.66 -11.65
CA ILE A 61 -22.37 1.90 -12.40
C ILE A 61 -23.75 2.49 -12.12
N LYS A 62 -24.81 1.67 -12.11
CA LYS A 62 -26.17 2.11 -11.77
C LYS A 62 -26.22 2.74 -10.38
N ALA A 63 -25.49 2.19 -9.41
CA ALA A 63 -25.45 2.74 -8.07
C ALA A 63 -24.66 4.06 -8.00
N GLN A 64 -23.53 4.13 -8.70
CA GLN A 64 -22.68 5.32 -8.80
C GLN A 64 -23.39 6.49 -9.50
N THR A 65 -24.13 6.23 -10.58
CA THR A 65 -24.94 7.24 -11.27
C THR A 65 -25.92 7.92 -10.33
N LYS A 66 -26.53 7.18 -9.38
CA LYS A 66 -27.42 7.80 -8.38
C LYS A 66 -26.71 8.78 -7.45
N VAL A 67 -25.45 8.52 -7.08
CA VAL A 67 -24.65 9.47 -6.30
C VAL A 67 -24.34 10.71 -7.13
N MET A 68 -23.96 10.52 -8.40
CA MET A 68 -23.64 11.63 -9.30
C MET A 68 -24.83 12.56 -9.60
N LEU A 69 -26.06 12.05 -9.51
CA LEU A 69 -27.28 12.87 -9.67
C LEU A 69 -27.55 13.81 -8.49
N ASN A 70 -26.90 13.59 -7.34
CA ASN A 70 -27.01 14.45 -6.16
C ASN A 70 -26.02 15.62 -6.24
N ASP A 71 -26.10 16.41 -7.31
CA ASP A 71 -25.19 17.55 -7.52
C ASP A 71 -25.34 18.59 -6.39
N PRO A 72 -24.25 18.97 -5.68
CA PRO A 72 -24.34 19.99 -4.65
C PRO A 72 -24.75 21.34 -5.26
N MET A 73 -25.67 22.04 -4.59
CA MET A 73 -26.08 23.38 -5.01
C MET A 73 -24.91 24.37 -5.01
N PRO A 74 -24.94 25.45 -5.82
CA PRO A 74 -23.91 26.48 -5.78
C PRO A 74 -23.66 27.00 -4.36
N GLY A 75 -22.40 26.93 -3.90
CA GLY A 75 -21.99 27.33 -2.55
C GLY A 75 -22.08 26.22 -1.49
N GLN A 76 -22.67 25.05 -1.80
CA GLN A 76 -22.64 23.88 -0.94
C GLN A 76 -21.34 23.10 -1.16
N LYS A 77 -20.68 22.70 -0.08
CA LYS A 77 -19.50 21.84 -0.15
C LYS A 77 -19.93 20.43 -0.57
N ALA A 78 -19.36 19.92 -1.64
CA ALA A 78 -19.51 18.53 -2.05
C ALA A 78 -19.06 17.57 -0.94
N SER A 79 -19.84 16.53 -0.72
CA SER A 79 -19.48 15.35 0.07
C SER A 79 -18.30 14.59 -0.56
N GLN A 80 -17.62 13.80 0.27
CA GLN A 80 -16.46 13.04 -0.17
C GLN A 80 -16.85 11.95 -1.19
N GLU A 81 -18.01 11.33 -0.99
CA GLU A 81 -18.56 10.31 -1.86
C GLU A 81 -18.92 10.86 -3.24
N TYR A 82 -19.53 12.04 -3.31
CA TYR A 82 -19.77 12.76 -4.57
C TYR A 82 -18.46 13.07 -5.32
N LEU A 83 -17.40 13.48 -4.62
CA LEU A 83 -16.10 13.74 -5.26
C LEU A 83 -15.48 12.43 -5.80
N ASN A 84 -15.56 11.36 -5.03
CA ASN A 84 -14.92 10.07 -5.37
C ASN A 84 -15.67 9.29 -6.44
N VAL A 85 -17.00 9.42 -6.51
CA VAL A 85 -17.82 8.55 -7.36
C VAL A 85 -17.51 8.71 -8.85
N LYS A 86 -17.08 9.91 -9.27
CA LYS A 86 -16.68 10.18 -10.65
C LYS A 86 -15.44 9.38 -11.04
N TYR A 87 -14.41 9.35 -10.17
CA TYR A 87 -13.24 8.50 -10.37
C TYR A 87 -13.61 7.02 -10.35
N LEU A 88 -14.45 6.60 -9.39
CA LEU A 88 -14.86 5.21 -9.27
C LEU A 88 -15.64 4.75 -10.52
N ARG A 89 -16.52 5.59 -11.09
CA ARG A 89 -17.27 5.28 -12.33
C ARG A 89 -16.33 5.06 -13.50
N GLU A 90 -15.43 6.00 -13.74
CA GLU A 90 -14.50 5.91 -14.88
C GLU A 90 -13.52 4.74 -14.71
N TYR A 91 -13.05 4.51 -13.49
CA TYR A 91 -12.21 3.34 -13.22
C TYR A 91 -13.00 2.02 -13.37
N SER A 92 -14.27 1.97 -12.95
CA SER A 92 -15.14 0.80 -13.15
C SER A 92 -15.35 0.50 -14.63
N ARG A 93 -15.50 1.53 -15.47
CA ARG A 93 -15.61 1.42 -16.93
C ARG A 93 -14.33 0.89 -17.56
N TYR A 94 -13.19 1.43 -17.16
CA TYR A 94 -11.88 0.92 -17.59
C TYR A 94 -11.68 -0.54 -17.20
N LEU A 95 -12.02 -0.92 -15.97
CA LEU A 95 -11.92 -2.30 -15.50
C LEU A 95 -12.86 -3.23 -16.29
N HIS A 96 -14.09 -2.78 -16.57
CA HIS A 96 -15.04 -3.54 -17.39
C HIS A 96 -14.52 -3.77 -18.82
N SER A 97 -13.96 -2.75 -19.47
CA SER A 97 -13.46 -2.89 -20.85
C SER A 97 -12.27 -3.83 -20.99
N HIS A 98 -11.54 -4.09 -19.89
CA HIS A 98 -10.40 -5.02 -19.84
C HIS A 98 -10.71 -6.32 -19.07
N LEU A 99 -11.98 -6.59 -18.73
CA LEU A 99 -12.35 -7.67 -17.83
C LEU A 99 -11.87 -9.04 -18.30
N ASP A 100 -11.94 -9.28 -19.61
CA ASP A 100 -11.54 -10.54 -20.27
C ASP A 100 -10.20 -10.44 -21.01
N THR A 101 -9.57 -9.27 -21.01
CA THR A 101 -8.26 -9.05 -21.61
C THR A 101 -7.18 -9.61 -20.65
N PRO A 102 -6.17 -10.34 -21.17
CA PRO A 102 -5.06 -10.79 -20.34
C PRO A 102 -4.39 -9.61 -19.62
N VAL A 103 -4.13 -9.74 -18.32
CA VAL A 103 -3.58 -8.66 -17.48
C VAL A 103 -2.15 -8.25 -17.85
N THR A 104 -1.51 -9.01 -18.74
CA THR A 104 -0.21 -8.67 -19.30
C THR A 104 -0.29 -7.77 -20.53
N GLU A 105 -1.47 -7.46 -21.05
CA GLU A 105 -1.64 -6.73 -22.32
C GLU A 105 -2.01 -5.24 -22.16
N TYR A 106 -2.34 -4.81 -20.94
CA TYR A 106 -2.70 -3.42 -20.63
C TYR A 106 -1.95 -2.93 -19.39
N ASN A 107 -1.90 -1.62 -19.18
CA ASN A 107 -1.21 -1.02 -18.03
C ASN A 107 -1.95 0.24 -17.57
N ILE A 108 -2.62 0.15 -16.43
CA ILE A 108 -3.44 1.24 -15.86
C ILE A 108 -2.64 2.53 -15.64
N ASP A 109 -1.35 2.46 -15.28
CA ASP A 109 -0.53 3.67 -15.11
C ASP A 109 -0.22 4.32 -16.46
N ALA A 110 -0.17 3.57 -17.55
CA ALA A 110 0.03 4.10 -18.90
C ALA A 110 -1.29 4.52 -19.56
N ASP A 111 -2.36 3.78 -19.34
CA ASP A 111 -3.62 3.91 -20.07
C ASP A 111 -4.50 5.04 -19.50
N LEU A 112 -4.49 5.26 -18.17
CA LEU A 112 -5.30 6.32 -17.56
C LEU A 112 -4.67 7.70 -17.74
N PRO A 113 -5.45 8.75 -18.08
CA PRO A 113 -4.93 10.10 -18.27
C PRO A 113 -4.17 10.62 -17.06
N GLY A 114 -3.07 11.35 -17.29
CA GLY A 114 -2.21 11.88 -16.23
C GLY A 114 -2.95 12.76 -15.21
N ASN A 115 -3.78 13.69 -15.70
CA ASN A 115 -4.57 14.57 -14.83
C ASN A 115 -5.61 13.80 -14.00
N PHE A 116 -6.22 12.75 -14.57
CA PHE A 116 -7.13 11.86 -13.84
C PHE A 116 -6.41 11.18 -12.68
N LYS A 117 -5.26 10.57 -12.94
CA LYS A 117 -4.44 9.91 -11.92
C LYS A 117 -4.02 10.87 -10.81
N ASP A 118 -3.58 12.07 -11.19
CA ASP A 118 -3.10 13.09 -10.25
C ASP A 118 -4.22 13.56 -9.31
N HIS A 119 -5.38 13.92 -9.86
CA HIS A 119 -6.49 14.42 -9.07
C HIS A 119 -7.08 13.31 -8.19
N TRP A 120 -7.17 12.08 -8.71
CA TRP A 120 -7.65 10.94 -7.94
C TRP A 120 -6.72 10.63 -6.75
N ALA A 121 -5.40 10.56 -6.97
CA ALA A 121 -4.42 10.29 -5.92
C ALA A 121 -4.41 11.36 -4.81
N LYS A 122 -4.69 12.62 -5.17
CA LYS A 122 -4.78 13.77 -4.25
C LYS A 122 -6.17 13.99 -3.67
N ASN A 123 -7.16 13.20 -4.08
CA ASN A 123 -8.56 13.37 -3.68
C ASN A 123 -9.11 14.78 -4.00
N LEU A 124 -8.80 15.28 -5.20
CA LEU A 124 -9.28 16.57 -5.70
C LEU A 124 -10.61 16.42 -6.43
N PRO A 125 -11.43 17.48 -6.53
CA PRO A 125 -12.62 17.48 -7.36
C PRO A 125 -12.34 17.05 -8.79
N PHE A 126 -13.24 16.28 -9.38
CA PHE A 126 -13.18 15.86 -10.77
C PHE A 126 -13.51 17.04 -11.69
N LEU A 127 -12.54 17.94 -11.87
CA LEU A 127 -12.61 19.12 -12.72
C LEU A 127 -11.45 19.05 -13.71
N ILE A 128 -11.56 18.11 -14.64
CA ILE A 128 -10.53 17.83 -15.64
C ILE A 128 -11.04 18.34 -16.98
N GLU A 129 -10.37 19.37 -17.50
CA GLU A 129 -10.65 19.92 -18.82
C GLU A 129 -10.37 18.86 -19.90
N ASP A 130 -11.23 18.82 -20.92
CA ASP A 130 -11.13 17.91 -22.07
C ASP A 130 -10.98 16.42 -21.70
N TYR A 131 -11.58 15.99 -20.57
CA TYR A 131 -11.55 14.58 -20.17
C TYR A 131 -12.42 13.72 -21.09
N GLU A 132 -11.78 12.77 -21.78
CA GLU A 132 -12.46 11.70 -22.50
C GLU A 132 -12.89 10.58 -21.54
N GLU A 133 -14.20 10.32 -21.48
CA GLU A 133 -14.75 9.24 -20.68
C GLU A 133 -14.24 7.87 -21.14
N GLN A 134 -14.00 6.97 -20.18
CA GLN A 134 -13.62 5.58 -20.44
C GLN A 134 -14.72 4.85 -21.23
N PRO A 135 -14.44 3.74 -21.94
CA PRO A 135 -15.48 3.03 -22.67
C PRO A 135 -16.69 2.66 -21.78
N GLY A 136 -17.91 2.92 -22.26
CA GLY A 136 -19.12 2.50 -21.54
C GLY A 136 -19.22 0.98 -21.41
N LEU A 137 -20.12 0.49 -20.55
CA LEU A 137 -20.32 -0.95 -20.39
C LEU A 137 -20.76 -1.59 -21.71
N GLN A 138 -19.96 -2.55 -22.18
CA GLN A 138 -20.22 -3.28 -23.42
C GLN A 138 -21.13 -4.51 -23.18
N PRO A 139 -22.24 -4.69 -23.92
CA PRO A 139 -23.18 -5.79 -23.71
C PRO A 139 -22.57 -7.20 -23.84
N HIS A 140 -21.49 -7.34 -24.61
CA HIS A 140 -20.82 -8.62 -24.84
C HIS A 140 -19.87 -9.01 -23.68
N ILE A 141 -19.44 -8.06 -22.86
CA ILE A 141 -18.60 -8.32 -21.68
C ILE A 141 -19.53 -8.49 -20.47
N LYS A 142 -19.72 -9.74 -20.03
CA LYS A 142 -20.63 -10.07 -18.92
C LYS A 142 -19.99 -9.76 -17.57
N ASP A 143 -20.81 -9.44 -16.58
CA ASP A 143 -20.36 -9.32 -15.19
C ASP A 143 -19.73 -10.63 -14.67
N VAL A 144 -18.91 -10.53 -13.64
CA VAL A 144 -18.26 -11.67 -13.00
C VAL A 144 -19.30 -12.51 -12.26
N LEU A 145 -19.22 -13.83 -12.39
CA LEU A 145 -20.10 -14.75 -11.68
C LEU A 145 -19.43 -15.23 -10.39
N PRO A 146 -20.20 -15.48 -9.31
CA PRO A 146 -19.66 -16.09 -8.11
C PRO A 146 -19.02 -17.45 -8.42
N GLN A 147 -17.81 -17.67 -7.90
CA GLN A 147 -17.14 -18.97 -7.97
C GLN A 147 -17.20 -19.66 -6.61
N ASN A 148 -17.49 -20.96 -6.62
CA ASN A 148 -17.44 -21.80 -5.44
C ASN A 148 -16.04 -22.38 -5.30
N PHE A 149 -15.53 -22.49 -4.08
CA PHE A 149 -14.19 -23.03 -3.85
C PHE A 149 -14.02 -24.46 -4.42
N GLU A 150 -15.06 -25.28 -4.31
CA GLU A 150 -15.08 -26.65 -4.81
C GLU A 150 -15.07 -26.77 -6.36
N SER A 151 -15.34 -25.70 -7.10
CA SER A 151 -15.27 -25.73 -8.58
C SER A 151 -13.83 -25.68 -9.10
N TYR A 152 -12.89 -25.19 -8.29
CA TYR A 152 -11.47 -25.17 -8.64
C TYR A 152 -10.87 -26.57 -8.61
N LYS A 153 -9.91 -26.83 -9.50
CA LYS A 153 -9.10 -28.06 -9.46
C LYS A 153 -8.34 -28.15 -8.11
N PRO A 154 -8.05 -29.36 -7.60
CA PRO A 154 -7.36 -29.53 -6.31
C PRO A 154 -6.07 -28.73 -6.17
N GLU A 155 -5.27 -28.62 -7.23
CA GLU A 155 -4.00 -27.88 -7.22
C GLU A 155 -4.21 -26.37 -7.09
N ILE A 156 -5.31 -25.85 -7.63
CA ILE A 156 -5.70 -24.44 -7.50
C ILE A 156 -6.29 -24.17 -6.11
N GLN A 157 -7.04 -25.11 -5.53
CA GLN A 157 -7.48 -25.01 -4.14
C GLN A 157 -6.30 -24.93 -3.17
N GLU A 158 -5.25 -25.73 -3.39
CA GLU A 158 -4.00 -25.66 -2.62
C GLU A 158 -3.28 -24.32 -2.81
N LEU A 159 -3.24 -23.80 -4.04
CA LEU A 159 -2.70 -22.47 -4.33
C LEU A 159 -3.45 -21.37 -3.56
N ILE A 160 -4.78 -21.41 -3.53
CA ILE A 160 -5.61 -20.46 -2.81
C ILE A 160 -5.35 -20.55 -1.30
N CYS A 161 -5.29 -21.75 -0.73
CA CYS A 161 -5.01 -21.92 0.70
C CYS A 161 -3.60 -21.46 1.08
N ALA A 162 -2.60 -21.70 0.23
CA ALA A 162 -1.25 -21.18 0.44
C ALA A 162 -1.25 -19.65 0.42
N ALA A 163 -1.95 -19.03 -0.53
CA ALA A 163 -2.10 -17.59 -0.60
C ALA A 163 -2.78 -17.01 0.65
N ASP A 164 -3.90 -17.59 1.08
CA ASP A 164 -4.62 -17.11 2.27
C ASP A 164 -3.71 -17.15 3.51
N ARG A 165 -3.00 -18.26 3.73
CA ARG A 165 -2.03 -18.40 4.81
C ARG A 165 -0.95 -17.31 4.77
N LEU A 166 -0.29 -17.14 3.62
CA LEU A 166 0.77 -16.15 3.45
C LEU A 166 0.25 -14.72 3.69
N GLY A 167 -0.95 -14.43 3.18
CA GLY A 167 -1.62 -13.15 3.36
C GLY A 167 -1.84 -12.78 4.82
N THR A 168 -2.26 -13.74 5.66
CA THR A 168 -2.48 -13.48 7.09
C THR A 168 -1.22 -13.09 7.85
N LEU A 169 -0.03 -13.53 7.40
CA LEU A 169 1.26 -13.15 8.00
C LEU A 169 1.61 -11.67 7.77
N MET A 170 0.92 -11.02 6.84
CA MET A 170 1.08 -9.59 6.53
C MET A 170 0.15 -8.69 7.37
N GLN A 171 -0.69 -9.28 8.23
CA GLN A 171 -1.60 -8.51 9.07
C GLN A 171 -0.85 -7.77 10.17
N TYR A 172 -1.08 -6.45 10.25
CA TYR A 172 -0.62 -5.66 11.40
C TYR A 172 -1.49 -5.92 12.63
N GLU A 173 -0.85 -6.31 13.74
CA GLU A 173 -1.47 -6.42 15.06
C GLU A 173 -1.37 -5.09 15.82
N THR A 174 -2.00 -4.04 15.27
CA THR A 174 -2.01 -2.68 15.82
C THR A 174 -3.41 -2.07 15.75
N SER A 175 -3.74 -1.24 16.73
CA SER A 175 -4.98 -0.46 16.76
C SER A 175 -5.23 0.29 15.45
N GLY A 176 -6.44 0.20 14.90
CA GLY A 176 -6.82 0.86 13.65
C GLY A 176 -6.49 0.08 12.37
N PHE A 177 -5.96 -1.14 12.47
CA PHE A 177 -5.83 -2.07 11.34
C PHE A 177 -6.84 -3.22 11.44
N LEU A 178 -7.86 -3.18 10.58
CA LEU A 178 -8.85 -4.25 10.46
C LEU A 178 -8.31 -5.35 9.52
N PRO A 179 -8.38 -6.64 9.89
CA PRO A 179 -8.08 -7.74 8.97
C PRO A 179 -8.96 -7.68 7.74
N ASN A 180 -8.37 -7.82 6.55
CA ASN A 180 -9.09 -7.82 5.29
C ASN A 180 -8.76 -9.09 4.50
N MET A 181 -9.69 -10.05 4.48
CA MET A 181 -9.46 -11.36 3.87
C MET A 181 -9.20 -11.26 2.37
N ARG A 182 -9.86 -10.31 1.69
CA ARG A 182 -9.67 -10.07 0.25
C ARG A 182 -8.28 -9.55 -0.05
N ILE A 183 -7.77 -8.63 0.76
CA ILE A 183 -6.39 -8.12 0.66
C ILE A 183 -5.39 -9.20 1.04
N HIS A 184 -5.64 -9.98 2.11
CA HIS A 184 -4.75 -11.09 2.49
C HIS A 184 -4.58 -12.06 1.33
N ARG A 185 -5.68 -12.53 0.71
CA ARG A 185 -5.60 -13.41 -0.45
C ARG A 185 -4.83 -12.77 -1.60
N ALA A 186 -5.15 -11.52 -1.94
CA ALA A 186 -4.48 -10.82 -3.04
C ALA A 186 -2.96 -10.74 -2.82
N MET A 187 -2.54 -10.43 -1.60
CA MET A 187 -1.13 -10.25 -1.26
C MET A 187 -0.40 -11.59 -1.09
N GLY A 188 -1.09 -12.64 -0.66
CA GLY A 188 -0.60 -14.01 -0.73
C GLY A 188 -0.38 -14.50 -2.17
N LEU A 189 -1.34 -14.27 -3.06
CA LEU A 189 -1.22 -14.57 -4.49
C LEU A 189 -0.09 -13.75 -5.13
N ALA A 190 0.05 -12.47 -4.75
CA ALA A 190 1.17 -11.64 -5.16
C ALA A 190 2.53 -12.22 -4.72
N ALA A 191 2.66 -12.64 -3.45
CA ALA A 191 3.90 -13.24 -2.96
C ALA A 191 4.25 -14.52 -3.72
N LEU A 192 3.26 -15.37 -4.01
CA LEU A 192 3.45 -16.59 -4.81
C LEU A 192 3.84 -16.28 -6.27
N GLU A 193 3.21 -15.28 -6.90
CA GLU A 193 3.56 -14.88 -8.26
C GLU A 193 4.96 -14.24 -8.34
N VAL A 194 5.32 -13.41 -7.35
CA VAL A 194 6.69 -12.87 -7.21
C VAL A 194 7.69 -14.00 -7.03
N MET A 195 7.42 -14.98 -6.16
CA MET A 195 8.27 -16.16 -5.99
C MET A 195 8.52 -16.85 -7.34
N GLN A 196 7.44 -17.18 -8.07
CA GLN A 196 7.52 -17.88 -9.35
C GLN A 196 8.28 -17.06 -10.41
N ALA A 197 8.06 -15.74 -10.47
CA ALA A 197 8.72 -14.86 -11.44
C ALA A 197 10.23 -14.69 -11.14
N VAL A 198 10.60 -14.54 -9.87
CA VAL A 198 12.00 -14.43 -9.43
C VAL A 198 12.74 -15.74 -9.65
N GLN A 199 12.14 -16.88 -9.31
CA GLN A 199 12.73 -18.21 -9.60
C GLN A 199 12.99 -18.41 -11.10
N LYS A 200 12.01 -18.11 -11.96
CA LYS A 200 12.20 -18.15 -13.42
C LYS A 200 13.38 -17.28 -13.86
N THR A 201 13.49 -16.08 -13.31
CA THR A 201 14.57 -15.13 -13.64
C THR A 201 15.95 -15.65 -13.21
N TRP A 202 16.07 -16.25 -12.02
CA TRP A 202 17.31 -16.85 -11.54
C TRP A 202 17.69 -18.13 -12.31
N MET A 203 16.73 -18.80 -12.95
CA MET A 203 16.98 -19.87 -13.92
C MET A 203 17.23 -19.36 -15.36
N ASN A 204 17.54 -18.07 -15.54
CA ASN A 204 17.76 -17.41 -16.83
C ASN A 204 16.55 -17.46 -17.81
N SER A 205 15.34 -17.67 -17.30
CA SER A 205 14.11 -17.61 -18.10
C SER A 205 13.56 -16.19 -18.18
N LYS A 206 12.95 -15.85 -19.32
CA LYS A 206 12.25 -14.57 -19.51
C LYS A 206 10.82 -14.66 -18.99
N VAL A 207 10.27 -13.51 -18.62
CA VAL A 207 8.88 -13.32 -18.17
C VAL A 207 8.14 -12.40 -19.15
N ARG A 208 6.82 -12.58 -19.30
CA ARG A 208 5.97 -11.74 -20.15
C ARG A 208 5.28 -10.67 -19.31
N ILE A 209 5.60 -9.40 -19.59
CA ILE A 209 5.09 -8.23 -18.86
C ILE A 209 4.77 -7.13 -19.87
N ASN A 210 3.59 -6.50 -19.74
CA ASN A 210 3.13 -5.41 -20.62
C ASN A 210 3.35 -5.73 -22.13
N GLY A 211 2.96 -6.94 -22.54
CA GLY A 211 3.04 -7.46 -23.90
C GLY A 211 4.44 -7.90 -24.34
N LYS A 212 5.48 -7.72 -23.51
CA LYS A 212 6.88 -7.96 -23.89
C LYS A 212 7.49 -9.11 -23.09
N THR A 213 8.26 -9.97 -23.76
CA THR A 213 8.99 -11.07 -23.11
C THR A 213 10.44 -10.65 -22.87
N ARG A 214 10.81 -10.42 -21.61
CA ARG A 214 12.15 -9.91 -21.20
C ARG A 214 12.59 -10.48 -19.86
N LEU A 215 13.83 -10.18 -19.46
CA LEU A 215 14.27 -10.44 -18.08
C LEU A 215 13.52 -9.51 -17.13
N LEU A 216 13.10 -10.03 -15.99
CA LEU A 216 12.43 -9.27 -14.93
C LEU A 216 13.35 -8.13 -14.49
N GLN A 217 12.80 -6.92 -14.40
CA GLN A 217 13.44 -5.77 -13.74
C GLN A 217 12.90 -5.63 -12.32
N TRP A 218 13.56 -4.85 -11.45
CA TRP A 218 13.04 -4.62 -10.09
C TRP A 218 11.62 -4.05 -10.13
N ARG A 219 11.36 -3.13 -11.06
CA ARG A 219 10.06 -2.46 -11.21
C ARG A 219 8.96 -3.47 -11.53
N ASP A 220 9.26 -4.39 -12.44
CA ASP A 220 8.36 -5.47 -12.83
C ASP A 220 8.01 -6.39 -11.65
N MET A 221 8.98 -6.66 -10.76
CA MET A 221 8.79 -7.47 -9.56
C MET A 221 7.78 -6.82 -8.60
N PHE A 222 7.83 -5.50 -8.42
CA PHE A 222 6.83 -4.78 -7.64
C PHE A 222 5.49 -4.63 -8.37
N ASP A 223 5.50 -4.45 -9.69
CA ASP A 223 4.27 -4.34 -10.49
C ASP A 223 3.38 -5.59 -10.36
N ILE A 224 3.97 -6.79 -10.20
CA ILE A 224 3.21 -8.02 -9.86
C ILE A 224 2.36 -7.82 -8.60
N ALA A 225 2.95 -7.30 -7.53
CA ALA A 225 2.25 -7.09 -6.26
C ALA A 225 1.29 -5.88 -6.34
N VAL A 226 1.66 -4.81 -7.06
CA VAL A 226 0.80 -3.65 -7.31
C VAL A 226 -0.49 -4.05 -8.03
N LYS A 227 -0.39 -4.91 -9.04
CA LYS A 227 -1.53 -5.45 -9.80
C LYS A 227 -2.58 -6.07 -8.88
N TRP A 228 -2.16 -7.01 -8.02
CA TRP A 228 -3.06 -7.64 -7.04
C TRP A 228 -3.61 -6.63 -6.04
N ARG A 229 -2.78 -5.71 -5.55
CA ARG A 229 -3.19 -4.73 -4.53
C ARG A 229 -4.26 -3.79 -5.07
N ARG A 230 -4.14 -3.39 -6.33
CA ARG A 230 -5.05 -2.49 -7.01
C ARG A 230 -6.42 -3.12 -7.26
N ILE A 231 -6.46 -4.39 -7.68
CA ILE A 231 -7.72 -5.12 -7.92
C ILE A 231 -8.42 -5.47 -6.60
N ALA A 232 -7.65 -5.64 -5.52
CA ALA A 232 -8.15 -5.98 -4.20
C ALA A 232 -8.96 -4.86 -3.50
N ASP A 233 -8.84 -3.60 -3.94
CA ASP A 233 -9.72 -2.51 -3.49
C ASP A 233 -9.78 -1.40 -4.56
N PRO A 234 -10.80 -1.41 -5.44
CA PRO A 234 -10.88 -0.47 -6.56
C PRO A 234 -11.18 0.97 -6.15
N ASP A 235 -11.51 1.23 -4.88
CA ASP A 235 -11.65 2.57 -4.31
C ASP A 235 -10.31 3.31 -4.23
N GLN A 236 -9.22 2.56 -4.05
CA GLN A 236 -7.92 3.14 -3.74
C GLN A 236 -7.08 3.33 -5.02
N PRO A 237 -6.64 4.57 -5.32
CA PRO A 237 -5.67 4.81 -6.37
C PRO A 237 -4.31 4.28 -5.93
N VAL A 238 -3.99 3.04 -6.28
CA VAL A 238 -2.66 2.46 -6.12
C VAL A 238 -1.92 2.75 -7.42
N LEU A 239 -1.21 3.87 -7.50
CA LEU A 239 -0.58 4.39 -8.71
C LEU A 239 0.88 4.73 -8.44
N TRP A 240 1.72 4.58 -9.45
CA TRP A 240 3.12 4.94 -9.34
C TRP A 240 3.30 6.44 -9.47
N LEU A 241 3.89 7.04 -8.43
CA LEU A 241 3.97 8.50 -8.33
C LEU A 241 4.94 9.10 -9.34
N ASP A 242 5.96 8.35 -9.76
CA ASP A 242 6.91 8.75 -10.82
C ASP A 242 6.28 8.80 -12.22
N GLN A 243 5.07 8.25 -12.38
CA GLN A 243 4.30 8.28 -13.62
C GLN A 243 3.17 9.34 -13.60
N MET A 244 3.21 10.27 -12.65
CA MET A 244 2.32 11.43 -12.58
C MET A 244 2.79 12.57 -13.53
N PRO A 245 1.91 13.51 -13.92
CA PRO A 245 2.28 14.64 -14.75
C PRO A 245 3.46 15.45 -14.19
N THR A 246 4.34 15.95 -15.06
CA THR A 246 5.56 16.69 -14.69
C THR A 246 5.29 17.85 -13.73
N GLN A 247 4.19 18.59 -13.91
CA GLN A 247 3.83 19.69 -13.01
C GLN A 247 3.62 19.25 -11.57
N SER A 248 3.09 18.04 -11.36
CA SER A 248 2.91 17.45 -10.03
C SER A 248 4.22 16.97 -9.42
N LEU A 249 5.12 16.42 -10.24
CA LEU A 249 6.46 16.03 -9.80
C LEU A 249 7.30 17.24 -9.39
N ILE A 250 7.23 18.35 -10.14
CA ILE A 250 7.91 19.61 -9.83
C ILE A 250 7.40 20.20 -8.50
N ARG A 251 6.08 20.17 -8.28
CA ARG A 251 5.49 20.66 -7.02
C ARG A 251 5.76 19.74 -5.83
N GLY A 252 6.26 18.53 -6.08
CA GLY A 252 6.43 17.47 -5.09
C GLY A 252 5.09 16.84 -4.74
N PHE A 253 4.84 15.61 -5.19
CA PHE A 253 3.76 14.81 -4.60
C PHE A 253 4.22 14.36 -3.22
N ASN A 254 3.53 14.80 -2.19
CA ASN A 254 3.87 14.47 -0.81
C ASN A 254 2.90 13.40 -0.30
N ASN A 255 3.43 12.26 0.12
CA ASN A 255 2.63 11.31 0.89
C ASN A 255 2.60 11.77 2.34
N HIS A 256 1.46 12.31 2.77
CA HIS A 256 1.26 12.89 4.10
C HIS A 256 0.62 11.88 5.06
N ILE A 257 1.34 11.57 6.13
CA ILE A 257 0.82 10.80 7.27
C ILE A 257 0.61 11.77 8.42
N ASN A 258 -0.65 12.13 8.67
CA ASN A 258 -1.01 12.91 9.86
C ASN A 258 -0.97 11.99 11.09
N LEU A 259 -0.03 12.27 11.99
CA LEU A 259 0.08 11.61 13.30
C LEU A 259 -0.85 12.29 14.30
N ILE A 260 -0.82 13.62 14.35
CA ILE A 260 -1.76 14.45 15.11
C ILE A 260 -2.26 15.59 14.21
N ARG A 261 -3.56 15.84 14.19
CA ARG A 261 -4.17 17.01 13.53
C ARG A 261 -5.26 17.60 14.41
N GLY A 262 -4.96 18.73 15.06
CA GLY A 262 -5.81 19.31 16.09
C GLY A 262 -6.00 18.30 17.23
N GLN A 263 -7.26 17.97 17.51
CA GLN A 263 -7.63 16.98 18.54
C GLN A 263 -7.63 15.53 18.02
N VAL A 264 -7.35 15.31 16.73
CA VAL A 264 -7.38 13.97 16.13
C VAL A 264 -6.00 13.33 16.21
N ILE A 265 -5.91 12.22 16.95
CA ILE A 265 -4.71 11.40 17.06
C ILE A 265 -4.87 10.15 16.21
N ASN A 266 -3.89 9.86 15.36
CA ASN A 266 -3.90 8.67 14.53
C ASN A 266 -3.39 7.47 15.32
N MET A 267 -4.31 6.71 15.92
CA MET A 267 -4.03 5.56 16.78
C MET A 267 -3.16 4.47 16.14
N ARG A 268 -3.07 4.42 14.80
CA ARG A 268 -2.23 3.45 14.06
C ARG A 268 -0.74 3.63 14.31
N TYR A 269 -0.31 4.85 14.62
CA TYR A 269 1.11 5.20 14.74
C TYR A 269 1.52 5.54 16.18
N LEU A 270 0.63 5.35 17.15
CA LEU A 270 0.82 5.79 18.53
C LEU A 270 2.09 5.18 19.16
N GLU A 271 2.36 3.91 18.88
CA GLU A 271 3.56 3.18 19.33
C GLU A 271 4.88 3.77 18.79
N TYR A 272 4.83 4.57 17.72
CA TYR A 272 6.00 5.23 17.14
C TYR A 272 6.23 6.64 17.66
N PHE A 273 5.32 7.21 18.44
CA PHE A 273 5.42 8.60 18.86
C PHE A 273 6.67 8.84 19.72
N GLU A 274 6.98 7.93 20.66
CA GLU A 274 8.19 8.06 21.49
C GLU A 274 9.47 7.95 20.66
N LYS A 275 9.54 6.99 19.72
CA LYS A 275 10.70 6.80 18.84
C LYS A 275 10.93 8.03 17.96
N ILE A 276 9.87 8.58 17.39
CA ILE A 276 9.92 9.79 16.56
C ILE A 276 10.29 11.01 17.42
N LEU A 277 9.70 11.14 18.62
CA LEU A 277 10.01 12.22 19.55
C LEU A 277 11.49 12.19 19.95
N SER A 278 12.03 11.03 20.33
CA SER A 278 13.45 10.86 20.64
C SER A 278 14.34 11.23 19.46
N PHE A 279 13.98 10.82 18.25
CA PHE A 279 14.71 11.19 17.04
C PHE A 279 14.73 12.71 16.81
N ILE A 280 13.60 13.38 17.01
CA ILE A 280 13.52 14.85 16.88
C ILE A 280 14.43 15.53 17.90
N LYS A 281 14.43 15.09 19.17
CA LYS A 281 15.32 15.63 20.21
C LYS A 281 16.79 15.54 19.80
N ASP A 282 17.23 14.37 19.31
CA ASP A 282 18.60 14.17 18.82
C ASP A 282 18.95 15.11 17.66
N ARG A 283 18.02 15.31 16.72
CA ARG A 283 18.22 16.22 15.59
C ARG A 283 18.31 17.67 16.01
N ILE A 284 17.51 18.10 16.98
CA ILE A 284 17.59 19.45 17.57
C ILE A 284 18.96 19.65 18.24
N ILE A 285 19.41 18.68 19.04
CA ILE A 285 20.73 18.74 19.70
C ILE A 285 21.85 18.86 18.65
N ASN A 286 21.83 18.05 17.60
CA ASN A 286 22.83 18.09 16.53
C ASN A 286 22.83 19.43 15.78
N TYR A 287 21.65 19.98 15.47
CA TYR A 287 21.53 21.30 14.83
C TYR A 287 22.11 22.43 15.70
N HIS A 288 21.76 22.46 16.99
CA HIS A 288 22.29 23.47 17.92
C HIS A 288 23.78 23.29 18.19
N SER A 289 24.29 22.05 18.22
CA SER A 289 25.74 21.79 18.37
C SER A 289 26.54 22.41 17.21
N ALA A 290 26.01 22.34 15.98
CA ALA A 290 26.67 22.90 14.80
C ALA A 290 26.50 24.43 14.67
N ASN A 291 25.31 24.96 14.97
CA ASN A 291 24.96 26.34 14.62
C ASN A 291 24.91 27.33 15.81
N ASN A 292 24.70 26.84 17.03
CA ASN A 292 24.62 27.68 18.23
C ASN A 292 25.12 26.93 19.48
N PRO A 293 26.43 26.64 19.57
CA PRO A 293 26.99 25.84 20.67
C PRO A 293 26.84 26.49 22.05
N ARG A 294 26.74 27.83 22.13
CA ARG A 294 26.59 28.55 23.40
C ARG A 294 25.23 28.30 24.07
N GLY A 295 24.17 28.13 23.29
CA GLY A 295 22.82 27.83 23.79
C GLY A 295 22.53 26.34 23.99
N LEU A 296 23.50 25.45 23.73
CA LEU A 296 23.27 24.01 23.73
C LEU A 296 22.86 23.46 25.10
N SER A 297 23.43 24.00 26.19
CA SER A 297 23.13 23.54 27.55
C SER A 297 21.67 23.80 27.92
N GLU A 298 21.16 25.01 27.62
CA GLU A 298 19.77 25.40 27.87
C GLU A 298 18.80 24.55 27.04
N VAL A 299 19.14 24.30 25.78
CA VAL A 299 18.33 23.45 24.90
C VAL A 299 18.28 22.01 25.41
N LYS A 300 19.40 21.44 25.88
CA LYS A 300 19.42 20.10 26.46
C LYS A 300 18.51 20.00 27.68
N GLU A 301 18.62 20.95 28.61
CA GLU A 301 17.76 20.98 29.81
C GLU A 301 16.27 21.14 29.45
N ALA A 302 15.97 21.94 28.43
CA ALA A 302 14.60 22.09 27.94
C ALA A 302 14.07 20.79 27.31
N LEU A 303 14.89 20.07 26.52
CA LEU A 303 14.51 18.81 25.87
C LEU A 303 14.32 17.66 26.87
N GLU A 304 14.96 17.70 28.04
CA GLU A 304 14.71 16.73 29.12
C GLU A 304 13.28 16.84 29.68
N LYS A 305 12.70 18.03 29.66
CA LYS A 305 11.33 18.32 30.13
C LYS A 305 10.24 18.01 29.10
N VAL A 306 10.62 17.59 27.89
CA VAL A 306 9.69 17.26 26.78
C VAL A 306 9.18 15.84 26.95
N HIS A 307 7.89 15.68 27.20
CA HIS A 307 7.23 14.36 27.29
C HIS A 307 6.24 14.12 26.16
N LYS A 308 5.74 15.18 25.53
CA LYS A 308 4.83 15.13 24.39
C LYS A 308 5.28 16.08 23.29
N VAL A 309 4.68 15.94 22.10
CA VAL A 309 5.07 16.70 20.91
C VAL A 309 4.79 18.20 21.09
N GLU A 310 3.71 18.52 21.81
CA GLU A 310 3.32 19.86 22.25
C GLU A 310 4.47 20.61 22.94
N ASP A 311 5.25 19.90 23.77
CA ASP A 311 6.30 20.47 24.60
C ASP A 311 7.52 20.94 23.77
N LEU A 312 7.63 20.48 22.51
CA LEU A 312 8.68 20.93 21.59
C LEU A 312 8.41 22.33 21.02
N LEU A 313 7.14 22.74 20.89
CA LEU A 313 6.77 24.00 20.24
C LEU A 313 7.39 25.23 20.92
N PRO A 314 7.36 25.39 22.26
CA PRO A 314 7.98 26.52 22.94
C PRO A 314 9.50 26.56 22.79
N ILE A 315 10.16 25.40 22.76
CA ILE A 315 11.62 25.27 22.65
C ILE A 315 12.09 25.77 21.29
N MET A 316 11.32 25.50 20.23
CA MET A 316 11.71 25.86 18.87
C MET A 316 11.31 27.28 18.46
N LYS A 317 10.41 27.93 19.21
CA LYS A 317 10.13 29.37 19.10
C LYS A 317 11.32 30.26 19.54
N LEU A 318 12.34 29.70 20.19
CA LEU A 318 13.51 30.44 20.65
C LEU A 318 14.45 30.90 19.51
N ASN A 319 14.27 30.47 18.25
CA ASN A 319 15.22 30.83 17.19
C ASN A 319 14.72 30.87 15.73
N SER A 320 13.42 30.72 15.43
CA SER A 320 12.96 30.66 14.03
C SER A 320 12.16 31.91 13.58
N LYS A 321 12.47 32.40 12.37
CA LYS A 321 11.67 33.39 11.62
C LYS A 321 10.35 32.80 11.08
N THR A 322 10.12 31.51 11.27
CA THR A 322 8.90 30.81 10.83
C THR A 322 7.83 30.95 11.90
N ARG A 323 6.82 31.77 11.63
CA ARG A 323 5.63 31.88 12.48
C ARG A 323 4.98 30.49 12.59
N ASP A 324 5.20 29.83 13.73
CA ASP A 324 4.42 28.71 14.28
C ASP A 324 4.81 27.24 13.96
N GLY A 325 6.08 26.94 13.61
CA GLY A 325 6.53 25.54 13.57
C GLY A 325 7.96 25.31 13.05
N PHE A 326 8.31 24.03 12.84
CA PHE A 326 9.58 23.57 12.28
C PHE A 326 9.44 22.25 11.52
N THR A 327 10.46 21.95 10.69
CA THR A 327 10.58 20.69 9.95
C THR A 327 11.92 20.02 10.23
N VAL A 328 11.93 18.68 10.27
CA VAL A 328 13.14 17.87 10.42
C VAL A 328 13.21 16.86 9.29
N ASN A 329 14.27 16.93 8.49
CA ASN A 329 14.50 15.97 7.41
C ASN A 329 15.37 14.82 7.90
N THR A 330 14.99 13.60 7.52
CA THR A 330 15.81 12.41 7.74
C THR A 330 16.74 12.17 6.56
N LYS A 331 17.83 11.45 6.79
CA LYS A 331 18.83 11.10 5.79
C LYS A 331 18.94 9.59 5.71
N VAL A 332 19.08 9.09 4.50
CA VAL A 332 19.17 7.67 4.17
C VAL A 332 20.53 7.44 3.49
N PRO A 333 21.49 6.79 4.16
CA PRO A 333 22.79 6.48 3.56
C PRO A 333 22.64 5.61 2.30
N SER A 334 23.45 5.86 1.27
CA SER A 334 23.52 5.02 0.07
C SER A 334 24.44 3.82 0.29
N LEU A 335 24.03 2.62 -0.14
CA LEU A 335 24.88 1.43 -0.21
C LEU A 335 25.69 1.42 -1.53
N LYS A 336 25.11 1.95 -2.61
CA LYS A 336 25.74 2.05 -3.92
C LYS A 336 26.90 3.04 -3.97
N ASP A 337 26.72 4.22 -3.37
CA ASP A 337 27.68 5.33 -3.37
C ASP A 337 28.13 5.65 -1.93
N PRO A 338 29.19 5.00 -1.40
CA PRO A 338 29.63 5.21 -0.03
C PRO A 338 29.90 6.68 0.31
N GLY A 339 29.35 7.14 1.44
CA GLY A 339 29.47 8.53 1.90
C GLY A 339 28.43 9.48 1.33
N LYS A 340 27.58 9.05 0.39
CA LYS A 340 26.39 9.82 -0.01
C LYS A 340 25.19 9.48 0.87
N GLU A 341 24.34 10.47 1.09
CA GLU A 341 23.06 10.34 1.77
C GLU A 341 21.95 10.95 0.92
N TYR A 342 20.79 10.31 0.91
CA TYR A 342 19.58 10.79 0.25
C TYR A 342 18.58 11.33 1.26
N ASP A 343 17.66 12.19 0.81
CA ASP A 343 16.56 12.64 1.66
C ASP A 343 15.59 11.49 1.94
N GLY A 344 15.31 11.23 3.22
CA GLY A 344 14.32 10.27 3.68
C GLY A 344 12.93 10.91 3.77
N PHE A 345 12.27 10.73 4.91
CA PHE A 345 11.05 11.44 5.27
C PHE A 345 11.32 12.74 6.01
N THR A 346 10.37 13.66 5.91
CA THR A 346 10.30 14.92 6.64
C THR A 346 9.28 14.80 7.75
N ILE A 347 9.64 15.25 8.95
CA ILE A 347 8.72 15.44 10.06
C ILE A 347 8.36 16.91 10.11
N THR A 348 7.07 17.22 10.14
CA THR A 348 6.57 18.59 10.28
C THR A 348 5.79 18.71 11.59
N ILE A 349 6.16 19.70 12.39
CA ILE A 349 5.42 20.08 13.60
C ILE A 349 5.09 21.57 13.51
N THR A 350 3.81 21.88 13.39
CA THR A 350 3.30 23.26 13.42
C THR A 350 2.15 23.36 14.41
N GLY A 351 1.96 24.52 15.04
CA GLY A 351 0.78 24.76 15.86
C GLY A 351 0.97 25.81 16.95
N ASP A 352 -0.12 26.05 17.67
CA ASP A 352 -0.18 26.92 18.85
C ASP A 352 -0.32 26.10 20.15
N LYS A 353 -0.23 26.80 21.30
CA LYS A 353 -0.43 26.18 22.61
C LYS A 353 -1.89 25.78 22.89
N ILE A 354 -2.84 26.12 22.02
CA ILE A 354 -4.29 25.98 22.23
C ILE A 354 -4.81 24.65 21.63
N GLY A 355 -3.91 23.81 21.11
CA GLY A 355 -4.24 22.46 20.63
C GLY A 355 -4.46 22.38 19.12
N ASN A 356 -4.17 23.44 18.36
CA ASN A 356 -4.15 23.39 16.90
C ASN A 356 -2.79 22.87 16.39
N ILE A 357 -2.45 21.63 16.75
CA ILE A 357 -1.17 21.00 16.36
C ILE A 357 -1.35 20.18 15.10
N LEU A 358 -0.44 20.35 14.16
CA LEU A 358 -0.19 19.42 13.07
C LEU A 358 1.16 18.76 13.34
N PHE A 359 1.12 17.46 13.55
CA PHE A 359 2.30 16.59 13.58
C PHE A 359 2.16 15.59 12.44
N SER A 360 2.99 15.72 11.42
CA SER A 360 2.95 14.88 10.23
C SER A 360 4.32 14.31 9.87
N VAL A 361 4.28 13.16 9.21
CA VAL A 361 5.41 12.55 8.51
C VAL A 361 5.11 12.58 7.02
N GLU A 362 6.05 13.06 6.23
CA GLU A 362 5.87 13.32 4.81
C GLU A 362 7.04 12.73 4.02
N THR A 363 6.75 12.10 2.89
CA THR A 363 7.78 11.70 1.91
C THR A 363 7.55 12.45 0.63
N GLN A 364 8.57 13.19 0.19
CA GLN A 364 8.50 14.01 -1.02
C GLN A 364 8.80 13.14 -2.23
N THR A 365 8.01 13.31 -3.30
CA THR A 365 8.26 12.66 -4.58
C THR A 365 8.69 13.72 -5.59
N THR A 366 9.97 14.10 -5.52
CA THR A 366 10.63 14.92 -6.54
C THR A 366 11.33 14.03 -7.55
N GLU A 367 11.55 14.54 -8.77
CA GLU A 367 12.23 13.79 -9.83
C GLU A 367 13.65 13.37 -9.41
N GLU A 368 14.45 14.29 -8.88
CA GLU A 368 15.82 14.03 -8.42
C GLU A 368 15.86 12.94 -7.35
N ARG A 369 15.05 13.07 -6.29
CA ARG A 369 14.98 12.08 -5.21
C ARG A 369 14.59 10.72 -5.76
N THR A 370 13.57 10.67 -6.61
CA THR A 370 13.08 9.42 -7.19
C THR A 370 14.17 8.73 -8.02
N GLN A 371 14.91 9.47 -8.84
CA GLN A 371 16.01 8.94 -9.64
C GLN A 371 17.15 8.37 -8.76
N LEU A 372 17.50 9.04 -7.66
CA LEU A 372 18.52 8.55 -6.71
C LEU A 372 18.11 7.20 -6.11
N TYR A 373 16.89 7.08 -5.61
CA TYR A 373 16.38 5.83 -5.04
C TYR A 373 16.22 4.73 -6.10
N HIS A 374 15.76 5.05 -7.31
CA HIS A 374 15.71 4.09 -8.41
C HIS A 374 17.09 3.54 -8.76
N ALA A 375 18.11 4.41 -8.80
CA ALA A 375 19.48 4.00 -9.09
C ALA A 375 20.06 3.07 -8.02
N GLU A 376 19.67 3.25 -6.76
CA GLU A 376 20.02 2.39 -5.62
C GLU A 376 19.32 1.02 -5.72
N ILE A 377 18.00 1.02 -5.90
CA ILE A 377 17.18 -0.21 -6.03
C ILE A 377 17.64 -1.03 -7.24
N GLU A 378 17.95 -0.38 -8.37
CA GLU A 378 18.46 -1.02 -9.58
C GLU A 378 19.81 -1.72 -9.33
N ALA A 379 20.73 -1.08 -8.60
CA ALA A 379 22.03 -1.68 -8.25
C ALA A 379 21.83 -2.92 -7.36
N LEU A 380 21.04 -2.80 -6.29
CA LEU A 380 20.72 -3.91 -5.38
C LEU A 380 20.01 -5.06 -6.10
N TYR A 381 19.14 -4.76 -7.06
CA TYR A 381 18.44 -5.77 -7.85
C TYR A 381 19.37 -6.54 -8.80
N LYS A 382 20.37 -5.86 -9.39
CA LYS A 382 21.40 -6.52 -10.20
C LYS A 382 22.20 -7.50 -9.35
N ASP A 383 22.63 -7.08 -8.17
CA ASP A 383 23.37 -7.93 -7.23
C ASP A 383 22.51 -9.10 -6.73
N LEU A 384 21.25 -8.83 -6.38
CA LEU A 384 20.27 -9.86 -6.01
C LEU A 384 20.09 -10.89 -7.12
N THR A 385 19.99 -10.44 -8.37
CA THR A 385 19.82 -11.33 -9.52
C THR A 385 21.07 -12.17 -9.77
N ALA A 386 22.27 -11.58 -9.67
CA ALA A 386 23.52 -12.31 -9.81
C ALA A 386 23.68 -13.37 -8.70
N LYS A 387 23.44 -12.99 -7.44
CA LYS A 387 23.52 -13.88 -6.29
C LYS A 387 22.43 -14.96 -6.28
N GLY A 388 21.22 -14.61 -6.69
CA GLY A 388 20.14 -15.58 -6.87
C GLY A 388 20.45 -16.66 -7.91
N LYS A 389 21.08 -16.29 -9.04
CA LYS A 389 21.55 -17.26 -10.04
C LYS A 389 22.61 -18.21 -9.48
N VAL A 390 23.53 -17.69 -8.66
CA VAL A 390 24.53 -18.52 -7.96
C VAL A 390 23.85 -19.46 -6.95
N LEU A 391 22.90 -18.96 -6.17
CA LEU A 391 22.16 -19.75 -5.19
C LEU A 391 21.39 -20.92 -5.83
N VAL A 392 20.83 -20.74 -7.02
CA VAL A 392 20.15 -21.82 -7.76
C VAL A 392 21.12 -22.96 -8.13
N LEU A 393 22.41 -22.65 -8.34
CA LEU A 393 23.45 -23.60 -8.74
C LEU A 393 24.26 -24.15 -7.55
N SER A 394 24.22 -23.49 -6.39
CA SER A 394 25.07 -23.76 -5.23
C SER A 394 24.29 -24.44 -4.10
N THR A 395 24.95 -25.35 -3.37
CA THR A 395 24.44 -25.96 -2.13
C THR A 395 25.00 -25.31 -0.87
N GLU A 396 25.74 -24.21 -1.00
CA GLU A 396 26.37 -23.53 0.15
C GLU A 396 25.34 -22.82 1.04
N LEU A 397 25.45 -23.03 2.35
CA LEU A 397 24.50 -22.54 3.36
C LEU A 397 24.47 -21.01 3.47
N GLY A 398 25.55 -20.29 3.12
CA GLY A 398 25.69 -18.84 3.32
C GLY A 398 25.07 -17.96 2.24
N GLU A 399 24.87 -18.48 1.02
CA GLU A 399 24.35 -17.67 -0.09
C GLU A 399 22.89 -17.24 0.13
N ALA A 400 22.11 -18.04 0.85
CA ALA A 400 20.73 -17.69 1.21
C ALA A 400 20.64 -16.47 2.15
N ASP A 401 21.60 -16.31 3.07
CA ASP A 401 21.64 -15.18 3.99
C ASP A 401 22.01 -13.88 3.28
N VAL A 402 22.95 -13.94 2.33
CA VAL A 402 23.33 -12.81 1.47
C VAL A 402 22.15 -12.37 0.61
N VAL A 403 21.45 -13.32 -0.02
CA VAL A 403 20.23 -13.03 -0.79
C VAL A 403 19.16 -12.39 0.10
N CYS A 404 19.00 -12.86 1.33
CA CYS A 404 18.07 -12.27 2.29
C CYS A 404 18.42 -10.81 2.63
N GLU A 405 19.71 -10.51 2.89
CA GLU A 405 20.18 -9.13 3.12
C GLU A 405 19.92 -8.21 1.92
N LEU A 406 20.18 -8.68 0.69
CA LEU A 406 19.91 -7.92 -0.53
C LEU A 406 18.42 -7.63 -0.71
N ILE A 407 17.54 -8.60 -0.45
CA ILE A 407 16.08 -8.41 -0.50
C ILE A 407 15.63 -7.34 0.49
N LEU A 408 16.09 -7.43 1.75
CA LEU A 408 15.69 -6.48 2.80
C LEU A 408 16.26 -5.09 2.55
N SER A 409 17.48 -4.99 1.99
CA SER A 409 18.09 -3.71 1.61
C SER A 409 17.35 -3.05 0.44
N LEU A 410 17.00 -3.83 -0.58
CA LEU A 410 16.21 -3.35 -1.72
C LEU A 410 14.87 -2.78 -1.25
N VAL A 411 14.19 -3.50 -0.35
CA VAL A 411 12.90 -3.07 0.18
C VAL A 411 13.01 -1.93 1.20
N TYR A 412 14.12 -1.81 1.92
CA TYR A 412 14.41 -0.64 2.76
C TYR A 412 14.37 0.67 1.94
N TYR A 413 14.97 0.69 0.76
CA TYR A 413 14.91 1.87 -0.13
C TYR A 413 13.52 2.07 -0.71
N PHE A 414 12.78 1.02 -1.03
CA PHE A 414 11.38 1.14 -1.45
C PHE A 414 10.50 1.77 -0.35
N TYR A 415 10.66 1.36 0.90
CA TYR A 415 9.94 1.94 2.03
C TYR A 415 10.34 3.39 2.31
N ASN A 416 11.61 3.74 2.16
CA ASN A 416 12.01 5.13 2.33
C ASN A 416 11.53 6.01 1.17
N LEU A 417 11.49 5.49 -0.06
CA LEU A 417 10.97 6.22 -1.23
C LEU A 417 9.46 6.46 -1.13
N MET A 418 8.67 5.47 -0.70
CA MET A 418 7.21 5.44 -0.75
C MET A 418 6.65 5.73 -2.15
N PRO A 419 6.98 4.91 -3.18
CA PRO A 419 6.75 5.27 -4.58
C PRO A 419 5.29 5.17 -5.06
N LEU A 420 4.38 4.63 -4.25
CA LEU A 420 2.96 4.50 -4.61
C LEU A 420 2.10 5.51 -3.87
N SER A 421 1.07 6.03 -4.54
CA SER A 421 0.06 6.90 -3.93
C SER A 421 -0.68 6.24 -2.76
N ARG A 422 -0.88 4.92 -2.81
CA ARG A 422 -1.47 4.10 -1.74
C ARG A 422 -0.86 2.70 -1.78
N GLY A 423 -0.79 2.02 -0.62
CA GLY A 423 -0.51 0.58 -0.55
C GLY A 423 0.96 0.16 -0.60
N SER A 424 1.93 1.09 -0.65
CA SER A 424 3.39 0.77 -0.63
C SER A 424 3.78 -0.24 0.45
N SER A 425 3.20 -0.09 1.65
CA SER A 425 3.50 -0.91 2.83
C SER A 425 3.38 -2.43 2.57
N VAL A 426 2.19 -2.85 2.13
CA VAL A 426 1.84 -4.27 1.93
C VAL A 426 2.41 -4.84 0.62
N VAL A 427 2.55 -3.99 -0.41
CA VAL A 427 3.19 -4.36 -1.68
C VAL A 427 4.64 -4.76 -1.44
N ALA A 428 5.39 -3.92 -0.73
CA ALA A 428 6.78 -4.19 -0.38
C ALA A 428 6.95 -5.46 0.46
N TYR A 429 6.06 -5.68 1.44
CA TYR A 429 6.14 -6.87 2.28
C TYR A 429 5.81 -8.15 1.49
N SER A 430 4.87 -8.09 0.54
CA SER A 430 4.58 -9.19 -0.39
C SER A 430 5.79 -9.55 -1.25
N VAL A 431 6.55 -8.54 -1.69
CA VAL A 431 7.80 -8.73 -2.44
C VAL A 431 8.89 -9.36 -1.56
N ILE A 432 9.03 -8.94 -0.30
CA ILE A 432 9.93 -9.60 0.67
C ILE A 432 9.60 -11.09 0.74
N MET A 433 8.32 -11.41 1.01
CA MET A 433 7.88 -12.81 1.15
C MET A 433 8.16 -13.61 -0.12
N GLY A 434 7.73 -13.12 -1.29
CA GLY A 434 7.92 -13.83 -2.56
C GLY A 434 9.40 -14.03 -2.93
N ALA A 435 10.24 -13.01 -2.77
CA ALA A 435 11.66 -13.10 -3.10
C ALA A 435 12.43 -14.02 -2.14
N LEU A 436 12.07 -14.05 -0.84
CA LEU A 436 12.66 -15.02 0.10
C LEU A 436 12.20 -16.44 -0.20
N MET A 437 10.93 -16.63 -0.58
CA MET A 437 10.46 -17.94 -1.02
C MET A 437 11.19 -18.40 -2.29
N ALA A 438 11.53 -17.47 -3.19
CA ALA A 438 12.35 -17.79 -4.35
C ALA A 438 13.74 -18.33 -3.96
N SER A 439 14.31 -17.88 -2.83
CA SER A 439 15.58 -18.38 -2.26
C SER A 439 15.44 -19.67 -1.45
N GLY A 440 14.24 -20.26 -1.40
CA GLY A 440 13.97 -21.48 -0.66
C GLY A 440 13.76 -21.26 0.85
N LYS A 441 13.45 -20.02 1.27
CA LYS A 441 13.12 -19.67 2.65
C LYS A 441 11.67 -19.19 2.77
N GLU A 442 10.93 -19.67 3.76
CA GLU A 442 9.61 -19.11 4.09
C GLU A 442 9.67 -18.30 5.39
N ILE A 443 8.86 -17.23 5.44
CA ILE A 443 8.58 -16.50 6.67
C ILE A 443 7.49 -17.25 7.41
N SER A 444 7.73 -17.59 8.68
CA SER A 444 6.76 -18.27 9.55
C SER A 444 6.35 -17.42 10.76
N GLY A 445 7.11 -16.37 11.06
CA GLY A 445 6.80 -15.43 12.14
C GLY A 445 5.81 -14.35 11.69
N LYS A 446 5.20 -13.71 12.69
CA LYS A 446 4.29 -12.58 12.49
C LYS A 446 4.99 -11.26 12.78
N ILE A 447 4.47 -10.19 12.17
CA ILE A 447 4.87 -8.83 12.51
C ILE A 447 4.52 -8.59 13.99
N PRO A 448 5.46 -8.12 14.83
CA PRO A 448 5.20 -7.94 16.25
C PRO A 448 4.07 -6.94 16.51
N LYS A 449 3.31 -7.17 17.58
CA LYS A 449 2.26 -6.26 18.03
C LYS A 449 2.78 -4.82 18.17
N GLY A 450 2.03 -3.85 17.65
CA GLY A 450 2.40 -2.44 17.70
C GLY A 450 3.44 -2.01 16.65
N LYS A 451 3.93 -2.92 15.81
CA LYS A 451 4.95 -2.62 14.80
C LYS A 451 4.36 -2.52 13.40
N LEU A 452 4.90 -1.59 12.61
CA LEU A 452 4.63 -1.39 11.19
C LEU A 452 5.95 -1.49 10.43
N VAL A 453 6.02 -2.37 9.41
CA VAL A 453 7.29 -2.72 8.75
C VAL A 453 7.87 -1.51 8.01
N ASP A 454 7.02 -0.70 7.39
CA ASP A 454 7.41 0.56 6.76
C ASP A 454 8.00 1.56 7.76
N PHE A 455 7.40 1.76 8.93
CA PHE A 455 7.96 2.64 9.95
C PHE A 455 9.24 2.07 10.57
N GLU A 456 9.38 0.75 10.72
CA GLU A 456 10.67 0.17 11.13
C GLU A 456 11.77 0.45 10.09
N ALA A 457 11.45 0.43 8.80
CA ALA A 457 12.40 0.81 7.74
C ALA A 457 12.71 2.31 7.75
N MET A 458 11.68 3.17 7.76
CA MET A 458 11.86 4.62 7.73
C MET A 458 12.64 5.13 8.95
N THR A 459 12.39 4.58 10.14
CA THR A 459 13.07 4.99 11.37
C THR A 459 14.39 4.26 11.63
N ALA A 460 14.80 3.31 10.77
CA ALA A 460 16.09 2.66 10.88
C ALA A 460 17.21 3.55 10.31
N PRO A 461 18.36 3.66 11.00
CA PRO A 461 19.45 4.54 10.58
C PRO A 461 20.14 4.09 9.28
N ARG A 462 20.05 2.80 8.93
CA ARG A 462 20.65 2.19 7.74
C ARG A 462 19.94 0.87 7.40
N ALA A 463 20.16 0.36 6.20
CA ALA A 463 19.56 -0.88 5.72
C ALA A 463 19.86 -2.09 6.62
N GLU A 464 21.09 -2.22 7.15
CA GLU A 464 21.46 -3.36 8.01
C GLU A 464 20.71 -3.35 9.34
N ALA A 465 20.40 -2.17 9.88
CA ALA A 465 19.62 -2.04 11.11
C ALA A 465 18.15 -2.46 10.91
N PHE A 466 17.58 -2.11 9.75
CA PHE A 466 16.27 -2.59 9.34
C PHE A 466 16.27 -4.11 9.12
N SER A 467 17.29 -4.63 8.45
CA SER A 467 17.44 -6.06 8.20
C SER A 467 17.52 -6.86 9.50
N LYS A 468 18.39 -6.45 10.44
CA LYS A 468 18.52 -7.08 11.76
C LYS A 468 17.19 -7.09 12.53
N THR A 469 16.49 -5.96 12.54
CA THR A 469 15.17 -5.86 13.19
C THR A 469 14.17 -6.79 12.53
N SER A 470 14.07 -6.78 11.21
CA SER A 470 13.15 -7.61 10.44
C SER A 470 13.40 -9.12 10.65
N LYS A 471 14.65 -9.55 10.55
CA LYS A 471 15.05 -10.95 10.76
C LYS A 471 14.71 -11.47 12.16
N SER A 472 14.69 -10.60 13.17
CA SER A 472 14.43 -11.00 14.56
C SER A 472 13.02 -11.58 14.78
N TRP A 473 12.05 -11.22 13.94
CA TRP A 473 10.66 -11.69 14.07
C TRP A 473 10.16 -12.49 12.87
N MET A 474 10.80 -12.40 11.70
CA MET A 474 10.40 -13.16 10.50
C MET A 474 10.44 -14.69 10.68
N THR A 475 11.31 -15.22 11.55
CA THR A 475 11.46 -16.66 11.80
C THR A 475 11.61 -17.46 10.48
N LEU A 476 12.76 -17.31 9.81
CA LEU A 476 12.99 -17.92 8.50
C LEU A 476 13.13 -19.45 8.60
N ARG A 477 12.33 -20.19 7.84
CA ARG A 477 12.37 -21.67 7.72
C ARG A 477 12.66 -22.10 6.30
N SER A 478 13.00 -23.37 6.09
CA SER A 478 13.10 -23.93 4.74
C SER A 478 11.72 -23.97 4.08
N LEU A 479 11.64 -23.54 2.82
CA LEU A 479 10.41 -23.57 2.04
C LEU A 479 9.96 -25.03 1.82
N PRO A 480 8.71 -25.39 2.18
CA PRO A 480 8.19 -26.73 1.97
C PRO A 480 8.20 -27.13 0.49
N ALA A 481 8.46 -28.41 0.22
CA ALA A 481 8.53 -28.93 -1.15
C ALA A 481 7.20 -28.78 -1.94
N SER A 482 6.06 -28.72 -1.23
CA SER A 482 4.74 -28.50 -1.82
C SER A 482 4.61 -27.18 -2.57
N TYR A 483 5.40 -26.16 -2.21
CA TYR A 483 5.40 -24.89 -2.95
C TYR A 483 5.94 -25.01 -4.37
N LYS A 484 6.82 -25.99 -4.61
CA LYS A 484 7.39 -26.24 -5.95
C LYS A 484 6.38 -26.88 -6.91
N SER A 485 5.37 -27.58 -6.38
CA SER A 485 4.31 -28.21 -7.16
C SER A 485 3.09 -27.31 -7.38
N LEU A 486 3.08 -26.10 -6.79
CA LEU A 486 1.97 -25.16 -6.98
C LEU A 486 1.89 -24.72 -8.45
N PRO A 487 0.67 -24.64 -9.04
CA PRO A 487 0.49 -24.17 -10.40
C PRO A 487 0.89 -22.69 -10.54
N SER A 488 1.18 -22.25 -11.77
CA SER A 488 1.56 -20.86 -12.01
C SER A 488 0.38 -19.92 -11.72
N VAL A 489 0.60 -18.91 -10.86
CA VAL A 489 -0.43 -17.93 -10.48
C VAL A 489 -0.91 -17.14 -11.72
N SER A 490 0.02 -16.69 -12.56
CA SER A 490 -0.29 -15.89 -13.75
C SER A 490 -1.00 -16.69 -14.84
N GLU A 491 -0.76 -18.00 -14.95
CA GLU A 491 -1.48 -18.88 -15.88
C GLU A 491 -2.85 -19.32 -15.31
N SER A 492 -2.96 -19.41 -13.99
CA SER A 492 -4.21 -19.78 -13.29
C SER A 492 -5.23 -18.64 -13.28
N PHE A 493 -4.75 -17.39 -13.17
CA PHE A 493 -5.58 -16.19 -13.12
C PHE A 493 -5.11 -15.14 -14.15
N PRO A 494 -5.22 -15.43 -15.46
CA PRO A 494 -4.60 -14.61 -16.50
C PRO A 494 -5.36 -13.31 -16.82
N THR A 495 -6.64 -13.21 -16.46
CA THR A 495 -7.53 -12.08 -16.76
C THR A 495 -8.03 -11.41 -15.49
N LEU A 496 -8.47 -10.16 -15.61
CA LEU A 496 -9.10 -9.44 -14.49
C LEU A 496 -10.31 -10.20 -13.93
N ARG A 497 -11.11 -10.85 -14.79
CA ARG A 497 -12.23 -11.72 -14.37
C ARG A 497 -11.75 -12.81 -13.41
N ALA A 498 -10.78 -13.62 -13.82
CA ALA A 498 -10.28 -14.73 -13.01
C ALA A 498 -9.68 -14.24 -11.67
N MET A 499 -9.03 -13.07 -11.69
CA MET A 499 -8.54 -12.43 -10.47
C MET A 499 -9.68 -11.98 -9.55
N ILE A 500 -10.73 -11.36 -10.06
CA ILE A 500 -11.91 -10.96 -9.26
C ILE A 500 -12.62 -12.20 -8.69
N GLU A 501 -12.78 -13.25 -9.49
CA GLU A 501 -13.38 -14.52 -9.06
C GLU A 501 -12.65 -15.13 -7.86
N VAL A 502 -11.32 -15.31 -7.96
CA VAL A 502 -10.55 -15.92 -6.87
C VAL A 502 -10.52 -15.04 -5.63
N LEU A 503 -10.50 -13.71 -5.77
CA LEU A 503 -10.52 -12.79 -4.63
C LEU A 503 -11.84 -12.79 -3.87
N ASN A 504 -12.95 -13.20 -4.51
CA ASN A 504 -14.28 -13.21 -3.92
C ASN A 504 -14.77 -14.62 -3.53
N THR A 505 -13.96 -15.66 -3.73
CA THR A 505 -14.29 -17.04 -3.35
C THR A 505 -14.21 -17.23 -1.83
N ASP A 506 -15.18 -17.85 -1.19
CA ASP A 506 -15.04 -18.19 0.24
C ASP A 506 -14.26 -19.51 0.41
N SER A 507 -13.13 -19.47 1.13
CA SER A 507 -12.26 -20.61 1.38
C SER A 507 -12.14 -20.98 2.87
N SER A 508 -12.78 -20.19 3.75
CA SER A 508 -12.58 -20.21 5.21
C SER A 508 -12.78 -21.60 5.82
N LEU A 509 -13.86 -22.28 5.45
CA LEU A 509 -14.23 -23.61 5.96
C LEU A 509 -13.31 -24.76 5.49
N ARG A 510 -12.39 -24.51 4.55
CA ARG A 510 -11.60 -25.54 3.85
C ARG A 510 -10.10 -25.38 4.09
N CYS A 511 -9.58 -24.17 3.99
CA CYS A 511 -8.16 -23.92 4.18
C CYS A 511 -7.73 -24.06 5.65
N ASP A 512 -8.59 -23.69 6.60
CA ASP A 512 -8.31 -23.84 8.04
C ASP A 512 -8.21 -25.30 8.51
N LYS A 513 -8.76 -26.26 7.74
CA LYS A 513 -8.71 -27.70 8.07
C LYS A 513 -7.45 -28.42 7.60
N LYS A 514 -6.65 -27.80 6.74
CA LYS A 514 -5.46 -28.40 6.11
C LYS A 514 -4.14 -27.86 6.67
N LEU A 515 -4.17 -26.92 7.61
CA LEU A 515 -3.00 -26.25 8.18
C LEU A 515 -2.62 -26.74 9.57
#